data_AF-A0A7S4D6D7-F1
#
_entry.id   AF-A0A7S4D6D7-F1
#
_cell.length_a   1.000
_cell.length_b   1.000
_cell.length_c   1.000
_cell.angle_alpha   90.00
_cell.angle_beta   90.00
_cell.angle_gamma   90.00
#
_symmetry.space_group_name_H-M   'P 1'
#
loop_
_entity.id
_entity.type
_entity.pdbx_description
1 polymer ?
#
loop_
_entity_poly.entity_id
_entity_poly.type
_entity_poly.pdbx_seq_one_letter_code
_entity_poly.pdbx_strand_id
1 'polypeptide(L)'
;ESRLIRELKDLREAARATTDAEFARFSRAAAARPFLAVVRAPEAAGPFTDAALLALLAFLRTGLLGVGTVHGLATLVEVIEAMGECRFEETHRAGDAAVRARALGVAA
;
A
#
# COMPACT_ATOMS: atom_id res chain seq x y z
N GLU A 1 18.77 3.69 6.89
CA GLU A 1 17.30 3.57 6.71
C GLU A 1 17.02 3.17 5.26
N SER A 2 16.09 2.23 5.00
CA SER A 2 15.72 1.82 3.64
C SER A 2 14.98 2.94 2.91
N ARG A 3 15.23 3.12 1.62
CA ARG A 3 14.58 4.12 0.76
C ARG A 3 13.04 4.05 0.86
N LEU A 4 12.50 2.84 0.95
CA LEU A 4 11.06 2.58 1.02
C LEU A 4 10.43 3.09 2.32
N ILE A 5 11.13 2.93 3.45
CA ILE A 5 10.66 3.43 4.76
C ILE A 5 10.60 4.96 4.76
N ARG A 6 11.59 5.61 4.13
CA ARG A 6 11.59 7.07 3.96
C ARG A 6 10.42 7.53 3.10
N GLU A 7 10.19 6.88 1.95
CA GLU A 7 9.06 7.21 1.06
C GLU A 7 7.69 7.06 1.76
N LEU A 8 7.51 6.05 2.62
CA LEU A 8 6.29 5.88 3.42
C LEU A 8 6.13 6.95 4.51
N LYS A 9 7.23 7.37 5.17
CA LYS A 9 7.20 8.46 6.14
C LYS A 9 6.82 9.78 5.48
N ASP A 10 7.41 10.07 4.33
CA ASP A 10 7.13 11.28 3.55
C ASP A 10 5.66 11.31 3.10
N LEU A 11 5.12 10.19 2.64
CA LEU A 11 3.70 10.07 2.29
C LEU A 11 2.78 10.33 3.50
N ARG A 12 3.13 9.81 4.68
CA ARG A 12 2.35 10.01 5.91
C ARG A 12 2.30 11.49 6.31
N GLU A 13 3.43 12.19 6.27
CA GLU A 13 3.47 13.61 6.61
C GLU A 13 2.71 14.45 5.58
N ALA A 14 2.84 14.14 4.28
CA ALA A 14 2.06 14.77 3.23
C ALA A 14 0.55 14.57 3.45
N ALA A 15 0.11 13.36 3.79
CA ALA A 15 -1.30 13.07 4.06
C ALA A 15 -1.86 13.87 5.25
N ARG A 16 -1.06 14.13 6.29
CA ARG A 16 -1.46 14.93 7.46
C ARG A 16 -1.62 16.42 7.15
N ALA A 17 -0.80 16.93 6.24
CA ALA A 17 -0.80 18.35 5.87
C ALA A 17 -1.82 18.70 4.77
N THR A 18 -2.42 17.69 4.14
CA THR A 18 -3.30 17.88 2.97
C THR A 18 -4.72 18.22 3.41
N THR A 19 -5.25 19.35 2.93
CA THR A 19 -6.68 19.70 3.08
C THR A 19 -7.57 18.89 2.14
N ASP A 20 -8.89 18.82 2.39
CA ASP A 20 -9.82 18.09 1.50
C ASP A 20 -9.77 18.57 0.04
N ALA A 21 -9.57 19.87 -0.17
CA ALA A 21 -9.45 20.47 -1.50
C ALA A 21 -8.14 20.07 -2.22
N GLU A 22 -7.05 19.95 -1.47
CA GLU A 22 -5.77 19.46 -1.99
C GLU A 22 -5.81 17.94 -2.21
N PHE A 23 -6.51 17.21 -1.33
CA PHE A 23 -6.71 15.77 -1.44
C PHE A 23 -7.54 15.40 -2.67
N ALA A 24 -8.51 16.23 -3.06
CA ALA A 24 -9.27 16.06 -4.29
C ALA A 24 -8.38 16.13 -5.55
N ARG A 25 -7.31 16.94 -5.50
CA ARG A 25 -6.34 17.10 -6.59
C ARG A 25 -5.15 16.13 -6.47
N PHE A 26 -5.04 15.42 -5.35
CA PHE A 26 -3.95 14.51 -5.08
C PHE A 26 -3.98 13.32 -6.04
N SER A 27 -2.84 13.05 -6.67
CA SER A 27 -2.71 11.94 -7.61
C SER A 27 -2.86 10.60 -6.89
N ARG A 28 -3.84 9.80 -7.29
CA ARG A 28 -4.04 8.47 -6.70
C ARG A 28 -2.91 7.52 -7.03
N ALA A 29 -2.27 7.71 -8.19
CA ALA A 29 -1.05 7.01 -8.56
C ALA A 29 0.07 7.29 -7.54
N ALA A 30 0.21 8.53 -7.07
CA ALA A 30 1.22 8.87 -6.07
C ALA A 30 0.95 8.19 -4.71
N ALA A 31 -0.32 8.03 -4.32
CA ALA A 31 -0.71 7.28 -3.13
C ALA A 31 -0.41 5.77 -3.26
N ALA A 32 -0.70 5.16 -4.42
CA ALA A 32 -0.55 3.72 -4.62
C ALA A 32 0.90 3.28 -4.88
N ARG A 33 1.72 4.17 -5.48
CA ARG A 33 3.10 3.87 -5.91
C ARG A 33 3.99 3.19 -4.86
N PRO A 34 4.08 3.64 -3.59
CA PRO A 34 4.95 2.98 -2.63
C PRO A 34 4.51 1.54 -2.32
N PHE A 35 3.21 1.26 -2.32
CA PHE A 35 2.69 -0.09 -2.10
C PHE A 35 2.90 -0.98 -3.32
N LEU A 36 2.68 -0.45 -4.52
CA LEU A 36 3.02 -1.14 -5.76
C LEU A 36 4.52 -1.47 -5.84
N ALA A 37 5.38 -0.57 -5.34
CA ALA A 37 6.82 -0.82 -5.28
C ALA A 37 7.17 -1.96 -4.30
N VAL A 38 6.48 -2.09 -3.16
CA VAL A 38 6.64 -3.25 -2.27
C VAL A 38 6.17 -4.53 -2.94
N VAL A 39 4.99 -4.51 -3.56
CA VAL A 39 4.40 -5.69 -4.20
C VAL A 39 5.27 -6.23 -5.34
N ARG A 40 5.89 -5.33 -6.10
CA ARG A 40 6.77 -5.68 -7.22
C ARG A 40 8.22 -5.96 -6.81
N ALA A 41 8.60 -5.73 -5.55
CA ALA A 41 9.96 -5.97 -5.09
C ALA A 41 10.18 -7.48 -4.87
N PRO A 42 11.05 -8.15 -5.64
CA PRO A 42 11.27 -9.59 -5.50
C PRO A 42 11.92 -9.97 -4.17
N GLU A 43 12.55 -9.02 -3.48
CA GLU A 43 13.15 -9.21 -2.16
C GLU A 43 12.18 -8.90 -1.00
N ALA A 44 10.96 -8.42 -1.28
CA ALA A 44 9.98 -8.14 -0.23
C ALA A 44 9.47 -9.46 0.37
N ALA A 45 9.83 -9.72 1.62
CA ALA A 45 9.35 -10.88 2.37
C ALA A 45 7.83 -10.80 2.58
N GLY A 46 7.18 -11.98 2.65
CA GLY A 46 5.73 -12.15 2.73
C GLY A 46 4.97 -11.12 3.58
N PRO A 47 5.38 -10.82 4.83
CA PRO A 47 4.66 -9.85 5.67
C PRO A 47 4.59 -8.42 5.10
N PHE A 48 5.60 -7.98 4.35
CA PHE A 48 5.62 -6.65 3.74
C PHE A 48 4.72 -6.61 2.50
N THR A 49 4.78 -7.66 1.68
CA THR A 49 3.91 -7.84 0.51
C THR A 49 2.45 -7.91 0.94
N ASP A 50 2.13 -8.69 1.98
CA ASP A 50 0.79 -8.78 2.55
C ASP A 50 0.28 -7.43 3.06
N ALA A 51 1.12 -6.70 3.80
CA ALA A 51 0.75 -5.36 4.28
C ALA A 51 0.49 -4.39 3.13
N ALA A 52 1.28 -4.45 2.05
CA ALA A 52 1.09 -3.62 0.88
C ALA A 52 -0.20 -3.98 0.11
N LEU A 53 -0.49 -5.28 -0.06
CA LEU A 53 -1.72 -5.76 -0.67
C LEU A 53 -2.95 -5.35 0.14
N LEU A 54 -2.89 -5.46 1.47
CA LEU A 54 -3.98 -5.01 2.36
C LEU A 54 -4.22 -3.50 2.25
N ALA A 55 -3.17 -2.69 2.12
CA ALA A 55 -3.30 -1.25 1.92
C ALA A 55 -3.95 -0.93 0.56
N LEU A 56 -3.53 -1.58 -0.52
CA LEU A 56 -4.13 -1.41 -1.84
C LEU A 56 -5.61 -1.83 -1.85
N LEU A 57 -5.94 -2.94 -1.18
CA LEU A 57 -7.33 -3.37 -1.01
C LEU A 57 -8.15 -2.34 -0.22
N ALA A 58 -7.58 -1.73 0.82
CA ALA A 58 -8.24 -0.66 1.55
C ALA A 58 -8.51 0.56 0.65
N PHE A 59 -7.58 0.91 -0.25
CA PHE A 59 -7.79 2.00 -1.21
C PHE A 59 -8.93 1.71 -2.19
N LEU A 60 -9.07 0.46 -2.64
CA LEU A 60 -10.19 0.04 -3.47
C LEU A 60 -11.53 0.11 -2.69
N ARG A 61 -11.57 -0.42 -1.47
CA ARG A 61 -12.80 -0.49 -0.64
C ARG A 61 -13.30 0.88 -0.20
N THR A 62 -12.40 1.82 0.03
CA THR A 62 -12.74 3.20 0.41
C THR A 62 -13.07 4.09 -0.78
N GLY A 63 -12.93 3.58 -2.01
CA GLY A 63 -13.14 4.37 -3.23
C GLY A 63 -12.02 5.38 -3.51
N LEU A 64 -10.88 5.26 -2.82
CA LEU A 64 -9.74 6.15 -3.00
C LEU A 64 -9.19 6.12 -4.44
N LEU A 65 -9.28 4.96 -5.11
CA LEU A 65 -8.91 4.76 -6.52
C LEU A 65 -10.10 4.89 -7.48
N GLY A 66 -11.17 5.59 -7.07
CA GLY A 66 -12.38 5.74 -7.87
C GLY A 66 -12.14 6.41 -9.23
N VAL A 67 -12.95 6.04 -10.22
CA VAL A 67 -12.81 6.47 -11.64
C VAL A 67 -12.87 7.99 -11.83
N GLY A 68 -13.50 8.73 -10.90
CA GLY A 68 -13.59 10.19 -10.91
C GLY A 68 -12.41 10.93 -10.28
N THR A 69 -11.36 10.23 -9.85
CA THR A 69 -10.20 10.82 -9.18
C THR A 69 -9.02 10.98 -10.15
N VAL A 70 -8.12 11.92 -9.85
CA VAL A 70 -6.92 12.18 -10.66
C VAL A 70 -6.07 10.90 -10.77
N HIS A 71 -5.96 10.37 -11.99
CA HIS A 71 -5.33 9.09 -12.34
C HIS A 71 -5.95 7.83 -11.71
N GLY A 72 -7.19 7.89 -11.19
CA GLY A 72 -7.83 6.77 -10.48
C GLY A 72 -7.92 5.49 -11.31
N LEU A 73 -8.46 5.57 -12.54
CA LEU A 73 -8.64 4.40 -13.41
C LEU A 73 -7.30 3.76 -13.81
N ALA A 74 -6.31 4.55 -14.23
CA ALA A 74 -4.99 4.04 -14.58
C ALA A 74 -4.31 3.36 -13.36
N THR A 75 -4.43 3.98 -12.18
CA THR A 75 -3.91 3.40 -10.93
C THR A 75 -4.60 2.08 -10.58
N LEU A 76 -5.91 1.99 -10.81
CA LEU A 76 -6.68 0.77 -10.56
C LEU A 76 -6.25 -0.38 -11.47
N VAL A 77 -5.94 -0.10 -12.74
CA VAL A 77 -5.35 -1.09 -13.66
C VAL A 77 -4.00 -1.57 -13.15
N GLU A 78 -3.10 -0.65 -12.77
CA GLU A 78 -1.78 -1.02 -12.24
C GLU A 78 -1.86 -1.89 -10.97
N VAL A 79 -2.85 -1.62 -10.11
CA VAL A 79 -3.09 -2.41 -8.90
C VAL A 79 -3.57 -3.82 -9.26
N ILE A 80 -4.48 -3.96 -10.21
CA ILE A 80 -4.96 -5.27 -10.67
C ILE A 80 -3.83 -6.08 -11.29
N GLU A 81 -3.00 -5.46 -12.12
CA GLU A 81 -1.82 -6.11 -12.73
C GLU A 81 -0.83 -6.57 -11.67
N ALA A 82 -0.46 -5.70 -10.72
CA ALA A 82 0.47 -6.05 -9.66
C ALA A 82 -0.05 -7.20 -8.76
N MET A 83 -1.35 -7.25 -8.49
CA MET A 83 -1.96 -8.37 -7.76
C MET A 83 -1.95 -9.67 -8.58
N GLY A 84 -2.13 -9.60 -9.90
CA GLY A 84 -2.07 -10.77 -10.79
C GLY A 84 -0.66 -11.35 -10.92
N GLU A 85 0.37 -10.52 -10.74
CA GLU A 85 1.78 -10.93 -10.77
C GLU A 85 2.25 -11.55 -9.44
N CYS A 86 1.51 -11.37 -8.34
CA CYS A 86 1.82 -12.00 -7.06
C CYS A 86 1.70 -13.53 -7.15
N ARG A 87 2.85 -14.21 -7.09
CA ARG A 87 2.89 -15.66 -6.85
C ARG A 87 2.62 -15.91 -5.37
N PHE A 88 1.39 -16.28 -5.03
CA PHE A 88 1.06 -16.76 -3.69
C PHE A 88 1.70 -18.14 -3.47
N GLU A 89 2.97 -18.16 -3.09
CA GLU A 89 3.56 -19.37 -2.51
C GLU A 89 2.94 -19.57 -1.12
N GLU A 90 2.36 -20.75 -0.93
CA GLU A 90 1.61 -21.15 0.25
C GLU A 90 2.53 -21.12 1.49
N THR A 91 2.58 -19.98 2.19
CA THR A 91 3.43 -19.80 3.36
C THR A 91 2.75 -20.35 4.61
N HIS A 92 3.42 -21.34 5.22
CA HIS A 92 3.05 -22.01 6.47
C HIS A 92 2.51 -21.03 7.54
N ARG A 93 1.24 -21.22 7.90
CA ARG A 93 0.39 -20.41 8.81
C ARG A 93 0.87 -20.17 10.26
N ALA A 94 2.10 -20.47 10.66
CA ALA A 94 2.42 -20.60 12.10
C ALA A 94 2.95 -19.33 12.81
N GLY A 95 3.41 -18.29 12.10
CA GLY A 95 4.16 -17.18 12.74
C GLY A 95 3.42 -15.85 12.91
N ASP A 96 2.20 -15.72 12.40
CA ASP A 96 1.81 -14.44 11.78
C ASP A 96 0.97 -13.49 12.67
N ALA A 97 0.50 -13.97 13.83
CA ALA A 97 -0.27 -13.14 14.76
C ALA A 97 0.62 -12.22 15.61
N ALA A 98 1.81 -12.69 16.02
CA ALA A 98 2.72 -11.92 16.89
C ALA A 98 3.46 -10.81 16.11
N VAL A 99 3.79 -11.05 14.84
CA VAL A 99 4.45 -10.08 13.97
C VAL A 99 3.49 -8.96 13.58
N ARG A 100 2.21 -9.28 13.31
CA ARG A 100 1.15 -8.29 13.06
C ARG A 100 0.90 -7.36 14.25
N ALA A 101 0.95 -7.86 15.49
CA ALA A 101 0.76 -7.03 16.69
C ALA A 101 1.93 -6.04 16.92
N ARG A 102 3.16 -6.43 16.57
CA ARG A 102 4.35 -5.57 16.68
C ARG A 102 4.41 -4.50 15.60
N ALA A 103 4.00 -4.81 14.37
CA ALA A 103 4.00 -3.85 13.26
C ALA A 103 2.98 -2.71 13.45
N LEU A 104 1.89 -2.97 14.17
CA LEU A 104 0.85 -1.98 14.48
C LEU A 104 1.08 -1.24 15.82
N GLY A 105 2.15 -1.56 16.55
CA GLY A 105 2.49 -0.88 17.81
C GLY A 105 1.51 -1.14 18.95
N VAL A 106 0.81 -2.28 18.96
CA VAL A 106 -0.25 -2.61 19.95
C VAL A 106 0.19 -3.68 20.96
N ALA A 107 1.47 -4.05 20.99
CA ALA A 107 2.03 -4.91 22.03
C ALA A 107 2.94 -4.07 22.94
N ALA A 108 2.57 -3.99 24.22
CA ALA A 108 3.39 -3.47 25.30
C ALA A 108 4.62 -4.37 25.55
#